data_AF-A0A1Q2TUH8-F1
#
_entry.id   AF-A0A1Q2TUH8-F1
#
_cell.length_a   1.000
_cell.length_b   1.000
_cell.length_c   1.000
_cell.angle_alpha   90.00
_cell.angle_beta   90.00
_cell.angle_gamma   90.00
#
_symmetry.space_group_name_H-M   'P 1'
#
loop_
_entity.id
_entity.type
_entity.pdbx_description
1 polymer ?
#
loop_
_entity_poly.entity_id
_entity_poly.type
_entity_poly.pdbx_seq_one_letter_code
_entity_poly.pdbx_strand_id
1 'polypeptide(L)'
;MSQGLPGIKIALKQLEFEKVYFNKKLQISDFKFLKTYYFEFRGLSGVAASSLISIEKDLLGNTVNNIDDFNEDLRLLFLSVFPQRDKTVLFLSFHKKEQVFKNLIKQIQKMRKIDQQIIFSNILLFYVENFVLSPCLWDSYSIQKQQDIQRVVSEIGEVNSNNLGQIKNINLFL
;
A
#
# COMPACT_ATOMS: atom_id res chain seq x y z
N MET A 1 2.61 -6.77 33.70
CA MET A 1 2.97 -5.79 32.65
C MET A 1 3.28 -6.59 31.40
N SER A 2 2.42 -6.55 30.37
CA SER A 2 2.60 -7.35 29.16
C SER A 2 3.88 -6.89 28.45
N GLN A 3 4.80 -7.83 28.20
CA GLN A 3 5.94 -7.55 27.36
C GLN A 3 5.41 -7.33 25.93
N GLY A 4 5.40 -6.08 25.46
CA GLY A 4 5.10 -5.78 24.07
C GLY A 4 6.02 -6.58 23.15
N LEU A 5 5.43 -7.29 22.18
CA LEU A 5 6.10 -8.15 21.21
C LEU A 5 7.29 -7.40 20.58
N PRO A 6 8.50 -8.00 20.49
CA PRO A 6 9.70 -7.33 19.98
C PRO A 6 9.49 -6.58 18.66
N GLY A 7 8.71 -7.16 17.73
CA GLY A 7 8.38 -6.53 16.44
C GLY A 7 7.64 -5.20 16.57
N ILE A 8 6.70 -5.07 17.52
CA ILE A 8 5.95 -3.81 17.74
C ILE A 8 6.92 -2.70 18.18
N LYS A 9 7.87 -3.01 19.06
CA LYS A 9 8.86 -2.02 19.52
C LYS A 9 9.79 -1.56 18.40
N ILE A 10 10.20 -2.49 17.54
CA ILE A 10 11.04 -2.18 16.36
C ILE A 10 10.25 -1.29 15.39
N ALA A 11 9.02 -1.67 15.05
CA ALA A 11 8.15 -0.89 14.17
C ALA A 11 7.90 0.53 14.71
N LEU A 12 7.57 0.68 16.00
CA LEU A 12 7.37 1.99 16.62
C LEU A 12 8.63 2.86 16.56
N LYS A 13 9.80 2.28 16.83
CA LYS A 13 11.08 2.99 16.75
C LYS A 13 11.34 3.48 15.32
N GLN A 14 11.07 2.65 14.33
CA GLN A 14 11.22 3.01 12.92
C GLN A 14 10.25 4.12 12.51
N LEU A 15 8.98 4.03 12.92
CA LEU A 15 7.97 5.06 12.63
C LEU A 15 8.32 6.42 13.25
N GLU A 16 8.80 6.44 14.49
CA GLU A 16 9.26 7.70 15.12
C GLU A 16 10.50 8.26 14.41
N PHE A 17 11.42 7.42 13.96
CA PHE A 17 12.54 7.87 13.13
C PHE A 17 12.05 8.53 11.83
N GLU A 18 11.16 7.88 11.09
CA GLU A 18 10.60 8.41 9.84
C GLU A 18 9.88 9.74 10.06
N LYS A 19 9.04 9.83 11.10
CA LYS A 19 8.34 11.07 11.47
C LYS A 19 9.30 12.22 11.75
N VAL A 20 10.34 12.00 12.58
CA VAL A 20 11.33 13.03 12.88
C VAL A 20 12.10 13.43 11.62
N TYR A 21 12.49 12.45 10.79
CA TYR A 21 13.22 12.71 9.56
C TYR A 21 12.40 13.51 8.56
N PHE A 22 11.15 13.12 8.31
CA PHE A 22 10.23 13.82 7.40
C PHE A 22 9.93 15.23 7.89
N ASN A 23 9.69 15.44 9.19
CA ASN A 23 9.45 16.78 9.74
C ASN A 23 10.65 17.71 9.52
N LYS A 24 11.87 17.22 9.75
CA LYS A 24 13.10 17.99 9.46
C LYS A 24 13.20 18.36 7.98
N LYS A 25 12.92 17.40 7.09
CA LYS A 25 12.98 17.62 5.63
C LYS A 25 11.90 18.56 5.12
N LEU A 26 10.70 18.51 5.71
CA LEU A 26 9.60 19.42 5.43
C LEU A 26 9.97 20.88 5.78
N GLN A 27 10.58 21.12 6.93
CA GLN A 27 11.00 22.46 7.37
C GLN A 27 11.94 23.15 6.38
N ILE A 28 12.83 22.37 5.72
CA ILE A 28 13.79 22.89 4.74
C ILE A 28 13.36 22.67 3.28
N SER A 29 12.13 22.19 3.05
CA SER A 29 11.60 21.87 1.72
C SER A 29 12.50 20.92 0.89
N ASP A 30 13.21 20.00 1.54
CA ASP A 30 14.09 19.04 0.87
C ASP A 30 13.42 17.68 0.71
N PHE A 31 12.81 17.46 -0.46
CA PHE A 31 12.15 16.20 -0.80
C PHE A 31 13.02 15.28 -1.67
N LYS A 32 14.30 15.63 -1.90
CA LYS A 32 15.17 14.89 -2.83
C LYS A 32 15.53 13.49 -2.35
N PHE A 33 15.29 13.17 -1.08
CA PHE A 33 15.53 11.84 -0.52
C PHE A 33 14.46 10.81 -0.95
N LEU A 34 13.28 11.27 -1.38
CA LEU A 34 12.21 10.43 -1.87
C LEU A 34 12.30 10.21 -3.38
N LYS A 35 11.79 9.06 -3.79
CA LYS A 35 11.41 8.79 -5.15
C LYS A 35 9.92 8.50 -5.20
N THR A 36 9.18 9.28 -5.98
CA THR A 36 7.72 9.14 -6.12
C THR A 36 7.36 8.72 -7.53
N TYR A 37 6.42 7.79 -7.63
CA TYR A 37 5.80 7.36 -8.87
C TYR A 37 4.30 7.68 -8.85
N TYR A 38 3.79 8.11 -10.00
CA TYR A 38 2.42 8.55 -10.20
C TYR A 38 1.62 7.55 -11.01
N PHE A 39 0.41 7.25 -10.55
CA PHE A 39 -0.60 6.51 -11.30
C PHE A 39 -1.92 7.27 -11.29
N GLU A 40 -2.68 7.13 -12.37
CA GLU A 40 -4.04 7.67 -12.48
C GLU A 40 -5.00 6.67 -13.11
N PHE A 41 -6.23 6.68 -12.57
CA PHE A 41 -7.38 5.91 -13.05
C PHE A 41 -8.56 6.87 -13.25
N ARG A 42 -9.06 6.99 -14.49
CA ARG A 42 -10.17 7.89 -14.87
C ARG A 42 -11.55 7.26 -14.62
N GLY A 43 -12.56 8.11 -14.50
CA GLY A 43 -13.97 7.74 -14.34
C GLY A 43 -14.37 7.37 -12.91
N LEU A 44 -13.48 7.62 -11.95
CA LEU A 44 -13.51 6.97 -10.64
C LEU A 44 -13.01 7.92 -9.57
N SER A 45 -13.92 8.27 -8.66
CA SER A 45 -13.61 9.03 -7.45
C SER A 45 -14.36 8.39 -6.29
N GLY A 46 -13.63 7.79 -5.36
CA GLY A 46 -14.28 7.16 -4.20
C GLY A 46 -13.36 6.32 -3.32
N VAL A 47 -12.09 6.16 -3.68
CA VAL A 47 -11.09 5.49 -2.84
C VAL A 47 -10.11 6.53 -2.31
N ALA A 48 -9.86 6.53 -1.00
CA ALA A 48 -8.84 7.36 -0.39
C ALA A 48 -8.05 6.57 0.66
N ALA A 49 -6.74 6.78 0.71
CA ALA A 49 -5.85 6.19 1.70
C ALA A 49 -4.57 7.03 1.82
N SER A 50 -3.98 7.05 3.02
CA SER A 50 -2.62 7.53 3.23
C SER A 50 -1.98 6.61 4.25
N SER A 51 -1.04 5.78 3.79
CA SER A 51 -0.47 4.72 4.61
C SER A 51 1.01 4.52 4.33
N LEU A 52 1.67 3.94 5.33
CA LEU A 52 3.03 3.45 5.27
C LEU A 52 2.95 1.94 5.36
N ILE A 53 3.46 1.26 4.33
CA ILE A 53 3.30 -0.17 4.16
C ILE A 53 4.64 -0.87 3.95
N SER A 54 4.71 -2.13 4.40
CA SER A 54 5.85 -3.01 4.22
C SER A 54 5.40 -4.25 3.46
N ILE A 55 5.80 -4.34 2.19
CA ILE A 55 5.43 -5.46 1.31
C ILE A 55 6.47 -6.57 1.48
N GLU A 56 6.07 -7.84 1.67
CA GLU A 56 7.03 -8.94 1.83
C GLU A 56 7.62 -9.40 0.50
N LYS A 57 6.82 -9.48 -0.58
CA LYS A 57 7.27 -9.97 -1.90
C LYS A 57 6.78 -9.10 -3.06
N ASP A 58 7.56 -9.06 -4.14
CA ASP A 58 7.17 -8.40 -5.39
C ASP A 58 6.22 -9.26 -6.24
N LEU A 59 5.81 -8.78 -7.43
CA LEU A 59 4.87 -9.49 -8.31
C LEU A 59 5.45 -10.78 -8.91
N LEU A 60 6.76 -10.98 -8.80
CA LEU A 60 7.47 -12.17 -9.27
C LEU A 60 7.83 -13.11 -8.10
N GLY A 61 7.42 -12.78 -6.87
CA GLY A 61 7.69 -13.56 -5.67
C GLY A 61 9.07 -13.31 -5.05
N ASN A 62 9.83 -12.32 -5.53
CA ASN A 62 11.12 -11.97 -4.93
C ASN A 62 10.91 -11.30 -3.57
N THR A 63 11.69 -11.67 -2.57
CA THR A 63 11.62 -11.07 -1.23
C THR A 63 11.99 -9.59 -1.27
N VAL A 64 11.07 -8.75 -0.80
CA VAL A 64 11.23 -7.32 -0.55
C VAL A 64 11.49 -7.06 0.93
N ASN A 65 10.76 -7.73 1.82
CA ASN A 65 10.94 -7.65 3.26
C ASN A 65 10.85 -9.04 3.89
N ASN A 66 11.69 -9.31 4.88
CA ASN A 66 11.59 -10.51 5.71
C ASN A 66 11.07 -10.10 7.10
N ILE A 67 9.78 -10.34 7.37
CA ILE A 67 9.13 -9.93 8.62
C ILE A 67 9.57 -10.77 9.84
N ASP A 68 10.23 -11.91 9.59
CA ASP A 68 10.77 -12.80 10.63
C ASP A 68 12.20 -12.41 11.05
N ASP A 69 12.85 -11.47 10.34
CA ASP A 69 14.18 -11.00 10.68
C ASP A 69 14.14 -9.68 11.45
N PHE A 70 14.33 -9.76 12.77
CA PHE A 70 14.34 -8.60 13.66
C PHE A 70 15.68 -7.84 13.68
N ASN A 71 16.68 -8.25 12.88
CA ASN A 71 17.97 -7.56 12.80
C ASN A 71 18.01 -6.51 11.70
N GLU A 72 17.05 -6.52 10.77
CA GLU A 72 16.94 -5.54 9.69
C GLU A 72 15.65 -4.72 9.83
N ASP A 73 15.74 -3.41 9.59
CA ASP A 73 14.56 -2.56 9.48
C ASP A 73 13.77 -2.91 8.21
N LEU A 74 12.44 -2.90 8.31
CA LEU A 74 11.59 -3.14 7.14
C LEU A 74 11.72 -1.99 6.14
N ARG A 75 11.79 -2.31 4.85
CA ARG A 75 11.71 -1.34 3.77
C ARG A 75 10.28 -0.82 3.67
N LEU A 76 10.14 0.50 3.72
CA LEU A 76 8.84 1.18 3.78
C LEU A 76 8.47 1.78 2.43
N LEU A 77 7.21 1.59 2.04
CA LEU A 77 6.58 2.21 0.89
C LEU A 77 5.49 3.16 1.40
N PHE A 78 5.55 4.42 0.99
CA PHE A 78 4.57 5.45 1.33
C PHE A 78 3.53 5.51 0.22
N LEU A 79 2.30 5.13 0.54
CA LEU A 79 1.16 5.11 -0.37
C LEU A 79 0.22 6.26 -0.06
N SER A 80 -0.11 7.05 -1.08
CA SER A 80 -1.23 8.00 -1.02
C SER A 80 -2.18 7.73 -2.17
N VAL A 81 -3.46 7.56 -1.88
CA VAL A 81 -4.55 7.39 -2.84
C VAL A 81 -5.59 8.45 -2.52
N PHE A 82 -6.00 9.23 -3.51
CA PHE A 82 -7.04 10.23 -3.30
C PHE A 82 -7.81 10.53 -4.59
N PRO A 83 -9.10 10.90 -4.47
CA PRO A 83 -9.87 11.39 -5.60
C PRO A 83 -9.39 12.79 -6.01
N GLN A 84 -9.30 13.03 -7.32
CA GLN A 84 -9.02 14.32 -7.92
C GLN A 84 -9.94 14.52 -9.12
N ARG A 85 -11.05 15.26 -8.92
CA ARG A 85 -12.10 15.45 -9.94
C ARG A 85 -12.67 14.10 -10.41
N ASP A 86 -12.52 13.79 -11.69
CA ASP A 86 -13.03 12.59 -12.37
C ASP A 86 -12.04 11.42 -12.36
N LYS A 87 -10.95 11.51 -11.60
CA LYS A 87 -9.93 10.47 -11.50
C LYS A 87 -9.52 10.18 -10.07
N THR A 88 -8.96 9.00 -9.86
CA THR A 88 -8.22 8.65 -8.65
C THR A 88 -6.74 8.74 -8.95
N VAL A 89 -6.01 9.44 -8.09
CA VAL A 89 -4.55 9.60 -8.16
C VAL A 89 -3.90 8.74 -7.10
N LEU A 90 -2.81 8.08 -7.47
CA LEU A 90 -1.99 7.30 -6.56
C LEU A 90 -0.54 7.77 -6.62
N PHE A 91 0.05 7.99 -5.46
CA PHE A 91 1.48 8.17 -5.28
C PHE A 91 2.06 6.98 -4.54
N LEU A 92 3.10 6.40 -5.13
CA LEU A 92 3.99 5.46 -4.47
C LEU A 92 5.34 6.13 -4.26
N SER A 93 5.66 6.43 -3.01
CA SER A 93 6.94 7.04 -2.64
C SER A 93 7.77 6.09 -1.80
N PHE A 94 9.09 6.15 -1.92
CA PHE A 94 10.02 5.41 -1.06
C PHE A 94 11.35 6.16 -0.96
N HIS A 95 12.14 5.86 0.06
CA HIS A 95 13.50 6.37 0.18
C HIS A 95 14.35 5.94 -1.00
N LYS A 96 15.13 6.85 -1.60
CA LYS A 96 15.96 6.54 -2.78
C LYS A 96 16.96 5.40 -2.58
N LYS A 97 17.37 5.10 -1.34
CA LYS A 97 18.23 3.95 -1.04
C LYS A 97 17.54 2.59 -1.30
N GLU A 98 16.21 2.54 -1.21
CA GLU A 98 15.41 1.31 -1.37
C GLU A 98 15.13 0.99 -2.83
N GLN A 99 16.17 0.66 -3.60
CA GLN A 99 16.04 0.39 -5.03
C GLN A 99 15.16 -0.83 -5.35
N VAL A 100 14.88 -1.71 -4.40
CA VAL A 100 13.99 -2.87 -4.58
C VAL A 100 12.59 -2.45 -5.06
N PHE A 101 12.04 -1.35 -4.54
CA PHE A 101 10.73 -0.85 -4.95
C PHE A 101 10.71 -0.35 -6.40
N LYS A 102 11.87 0.02 -6.96
CA LYS A 102 11.97 0.40 -8.38
C LYS A 102 11.65 -0.79 -9.29
N ASN A 103 11.98 -2.01 -8.89
CA ASN A 103 11.66 -3.21 -9.66
C ASN A 103 10.17 -3.52 -9.58
N LEU A 104 9.60 -3.53 -8.37
CA LEU A 104 8.15 -3.70 -8.16
C LEU A 104 7.35 -2.69 -9.00
N ILE A 105 7.70 -1.41 -8.94
CA ILE A 105 6.96 -0.37 -9.67
C ILE A 105 7.11 -0.53 -11.18
N LYS A 106 8.29 -0.91 -11.69
CA LYS A 106 8.46 -1.24 -13.12
C LYS A 106 7.61 -2.42 -13.53
N GLN A 107 7.43 -3.43 -12.67
CA GLN A 107 6.54 -4.55 -12.96
C GLN A 107 5.09 -4.05 -13.10
N ILE A 108 4.60 -3.23 -12.15
CA ILE A 108 3.26 -2.64 -12.20
C ILE A 108 3.06 -1.79 -13.47
N GLN A 109 4.02 -0.91 -13.79
CA GLN A 109 3.92 -0.02 -14.95
C GLN A 109 3.83 -0.73 -16.30
N LYS A 110 4.38 -1.94 -16.40
CA LYS A 110 4.33 -2.76 -17.64
C LYS A 110 2.99 -3.45 -17.85
N MET A 111 2.12 -3.48 -16.85
CA MET A 111 0.83 -4.17 -16.91
C MET A 111 -0.26 -3.30 -17.52
N ARG A 112 -1.35 -3.94 -17.97
CA ARG A 112 -2.53 -3.22 -18.46
C ARG A 112 -3.16 -2.44 -17.31
N LYS A 113 -3.89 -1.36 -17.64
CA LYS A 113 -4.54 -0.50 -16.63
C LYS A 113 -5.46 -1.27 -15.67
N ILE A 114 -6.21 -2.25 -16.18
CA ILE A 114 -7.06 -3.11 -15.35
C ILE A 114 -6.25 -3.93 -14.34
N ASP A 115 -5.11 -4.48 -14.75
CA ASP A 115 -4.26 -5.29 -13.89
C ASP A 115 -3.57 -4.39 -12.83
N GLN A 116 -3.19 -3.16 -13.20
CA GLN A 116 -2.69 -2.16 -12.24
C GLN A 116 -3.73 -1.86 -11.17
N GLN A 117 -4.98 -1.61 -11.55
CA GLN A 117 -6.09 -1.36 -10.61
C GLN A 117 -6.29 -2.54 -9.66
N ILE A 118 -6.28 -3.77 -10.17
CA ILE A 118 -6.36 -4.98 -9.33
C ILE A 118 -5.19 -5.02 -8.34
N ILE A 119 -3.96 -4.77 -8.77
CA ILE A 119 -2.80 -4.75 -7.88
C ILE A 119 -2.95 -3.70 -6.79
N PHE A 120 -3.33 -2.47 -7.13
CA PHE A 120 -3.56 -1.44 -6.12
C PHE A 120 -4.72 -1.77 -5.19
N SER A 121 -5.74 -2.49 -5.67
CA SER A 121 -6.82 -3.01 -4.84
C SER A 121 -6.30 -4.02 -3.84
N ASN A 122 -5.43 -4.94 -4.28
CA ASN A 122 -4.77 -5.91 -3.41
C ASN A 122 -3.87 -5.19 -2.39
N ILE A 123 -3.13 -4.16 -2.79
CA ILE A 123 -2.31 -3.37 -1.86
C ILE A 123 -3.18 -2.73 -0.77
N LEU A 124 -4.30 -2.09 -1.17
CA LEU A 124 -5.21 -1.45 -0.23
C LEU A 124 -5.86 -2.46 0.72
N LEU A 125 -6.28 -3.61 0.21
CA LEU A 125 -6.94 -4.63 1.03
C LEU A 125 -5.97 -5.31 1.98
N PHE A 126 -4.75 -5.65 1.56
CA PHE A 126 -3.85 -6.46 2.39
C PHE A 126 -2.91 -5.65 3.30
N TYR A 127 -2.52 -4.44 2.87
CA TYR A 127 -1.47 -3.68 3.56
C TYR A 127 -1.96 -2.36 4.15
N VAL A 128 -3.21 -1.94 3.88
CA VAL A 128 -3.71 -0.66 4.35
C VAL A 128 -4.89 -0.87 5.30
N GLU A 129 -4.63 -0.64 6.59
CA GLU A 129 -5.66 -0.81 7.63
C GLU A 129 -6.76 0.27 7.57
N ASN A 130 -6.47 1.45 7.03
CA ASN A 130 -7.31 2.64 7.15
C ASN A 130 -7.71 3.29 5.82
N PHE A 131 -8.03 2.49 4.79
CA PHE A 131 -8.57 3.05 3.55
C PHE A 131 -10.07 3.36 3.68
N VAL A 132 -10.52 4.33 2.89
CA VAL A 132 -11.92 4.78 2.85
C VAL A 132 -12.48 4.54 1.45
N LEU A 133 -13.68 3.97 1.42
CA LEU A 133 -14.54 3.92 0.24
C LEU A 133 -15.70 4.90 0.42
N SER A 134 -15.99 5.71 -0.59
CA SER A 134 -17.17 6.57 -0.57
C SER A 134 -18.44 5.71 -0.53
N PRO A 135 -19.47 6.08 0.24
CA PRO A 135 -20.73 5.32 0.30
C PRO A 135 -21.34 5.06 -1.08
N CYS A 136 -21.38 6.08 -1.95
CA CYS A 136 -21.93 5.92 -3.30
C CYS A 136 -21.17 4.87 -4.14
N LEU A 137 -19.83 4.79 -4.00
CA LEU A 137 -19.04 3.76 -4.68
C LEU A 137 -19.33 2.39 -4.08
N TRP A 138 -19.38 2.27 -2.75
CA TRP A 138 -19.70 1.03 -2.08
C TRP A 138 -21.07 0.50 -2.51
N ASP A 139 -22.09 1.35 -2.49
CA ASP A 139 -23.48 1.02 -2.87
C ASP A 139 -23.62 0.69 -4.36
N SER A 140 -22.70 1.15 -5.20
CA SER A 140 -22.67 0.81 -6.63
C SER A 140 -22.16 -0.61 -6.92
N TYR A 141 -21.47 -1.23 -5.96
CA TYR A 141 -20.97 -2.59 -6.11
C TYR A 141 -22.10 -3.62 -6.01
N SER A 142 -21.92 -4.74 -6.71
CA SER A 142 -22.79 -5.90 -6.50
C SER A 142 -22.67 -6.43 -5.07
N ILE A 143 -23.75 -7.02 -4.55
CA ILE A 143 -23.77 -7.65 -3.23
C ILE A 143 -22.64 -8.67 -3.10
N GLN A 144 -22.39 -9.47 -4.15
CA GLN A 144 -21.29 -10.44 -4.17
C GLN A 144 -19.93 -9.77 -3.96
N LYS A 145 -19.68 -8.64 -4.63
CA LYS A 145 -18.42 -7.92 -4.51
C LYS A 145 -18.25 -7.30 -3.12
N GLN A 146 -19.32 -6.75 -2.56
CA GLN A 146 -19.30 -6.24 -1.18
C GLN A 146 -18.95 -7.35 -0.19
N GLN A 147 -19.56 -8.54 -0.35
CA GLN A 147 -19.26 -9.71 0.48
C GLN A 147 -17.82 -10.21 0.30
N ASP A 148 -17.30 -10.24 -0.92
CA ASP A 148 -15.92 -10.63 -1.18
C ASP A 148 -14.92 -9.65 -0.53
N ILE A 149 -15.19 -8.34 -0.60
CA ILE A 149 -14.36 -7.32 0.08
C ILE A 149 -14.44 -7.50 1.60
N GLN A 150 -15.64 -7.65 2.16
CA GLN A 150 -15.84 -7.86 3.60
C GLN A 150 -15.12 -9.11 4.09
N ARG A 151 -15.21 -10.22 3.34
CA ARG A 151 -14.50 -11.47 3.64
C ARG A 151 -13.01 -11.22 3.71
N VAL A 152 -12.43 -10.65 2.66
CA VAL A 152 -10.99 -10.36 2.62
C VAL A 152 -10.59 -9.50 3.80
N VAL A 153 -11.32 -8.42 4.09
CA VAL A 153 -11.02 -7.52 5.21
C VAL A 153 -11.13 -8.23 6.56
N SER A 154 -12.11 -9.11 6.75
CA SER A 154 -12.26 -9.88 7.99
C SER A 154 -11.19 -10.95 8.19
N GLU A 155 -10.58 -11.41 7.09
CA GLU A 155 -9.55 -12.45 7.07
C GLU A 155 -8.12 -11.87 7.14
N ILE A 156 -7.96 -10.54 7.11
CA ILE A 156 -6.68 -9.85 7.33
C ILE A 156 -6.22 -10.18 8.75
N GLY A 157 -5.32 -11.15 8.87
CA GLY A 157 -4.81 -11.71 10.12
C GLY A 157 -4.69 -13.24 10.12
N GLU A 158 -5.48 -13.93 9.29
CA GLU A 158 -5.48 -15.41 9.18
C GLU A 158 -4.89 -15.90 7.84
N VAL A 159 -4.92 -15.07 6.80
CA VAL A 159 -4.46 -15.45 5.46
C VAL A 159 -2.94 -15.30 5.34
N ASN A 160 -2.25 -16.40 5.61
CA ASN A 160 -0.87 -16.63 5.20
C ASN A 160 -0.77 -16.78 3.67
N SER A 161 -0.69 -15.70 2.90
CA SER A 161 -0.12 -15.79 1.55
C SER A 161 0.32 -14.44 0.96
N ASN A 162 1.64 -14.31 0.87
CA ASN A 162 2.42 -13.09 0.65
C ASN A 162 2.60 -12.72 -0.82
N ASN A 163 1.57 -12.76 -1.67
CA ASN A 163 1.73 -12.39 -3.09
C ASN A 163 0.73 -11.33 -3.54
N LEU A 164 1.25 -10.15 -3.90
CA LEU A 164 0.50 -9.10 -4.58
C LEU A 164 -0.12 -9.62 -5.89
N GLY A 165 -1.43 -9.42 -6.06
CA GLY A 165 -2.18 -9.84 -7.26
C GLY A 165 -2.83 -11.22 -7.17
N GLN A 166 -2.88 -11.81 -5.98
CA GLN A 166 -3.53 -13.10 -5.73
C GLN A 166 -5.06 -13.01 -5.88
N ILE A 167 -5.67 -11.89 -5.48
CA ILE A 167 -7.11 -11.67 -5.63
C ILE A 167 -7.37 -10.97 -6.96
N LYS A 168 -7.58 -11.76 -8.02
CA LYS A 168 -7.83 -11.25 -9.37
C LYS A 168 -9.25 -10.72 -9.58
N ASN A 169 -10.19 -11.12 -8.73
CA ASN A 169 -11.62 -10.79 -8.85
C ASN A 169 -12.03 -9.50 -8.14
N ILE A 170 -11.17 -8.92 -7.28
CA ILE A 170 -11.49 -7.68 -6.58
C ILE A 170 -10.73 -6.51 -7.20
N ASN A 171 -11.50 -5.58 -7.75
CA ASN A 171 -11.02 -4.30 -8.22
C ASN A 171 -11.82 -3.19 -7.51
N LEU A 172 -11.21 -2.47 -6.56
CA LEU A 172 -11.81 -1.33 -5.85
C LEU A 172 -12.01 -0.10 -6.74
N PHE A 173 -11.51 -0.15 -7.97
CA PHE A 173 -11.58 0.94 -8.95
C PHE A 173 -12.54 0.61 -10.10
N LEU A 174 -13.42 -0.38 -9.99
CA LEU A 174 -14.49 -0.67 -10.96
C LEU A 174 -15.73 -1.21 -10.25
#